data_AF-A0A822F6C3-F1
#
_entry.id   AF-A0A822F6C3-F1
#
_cell.length_a   1.000
_cell.length_b   1.000
_cell.length_c   1.000
_cell.angle_alpha   90.00
_cell.angle_beta   90.00
_cell.angle_gamma   90.00
#
_symmetry.space_group_name_H-M   'P 1'
#
loop_
_entity.id
_entity.type
_entity.pdbx_description
1 polymer ?
#
loop_
_entity_poly.entity_id
_entity_poly.type
_entity_poly.pdbx_seq_one_letter_code
_entity_poly.pdbx_strand_id
1 'polypeptide(L)'
;GHRQSIEASVNYTTWFNQFNRSDLYELRSHEPTLIVFGELTGLTSAFIGTRGQIARIQVGTVQNALALMMKSYEKQITSYLNKYPTISITNALELSLSDVMWRAFNQTFSSLARLLNATIISATFGPRIFRSTDPEDIELYGDPDLYPNQTEVYLPLAKEIYNTAHVYAPNG
;
A
#
# COMPACT_ATOMS: atom_id res chain seq x y z
N GLY A 1 9.75 -15.10 -10.68
CA GLY A 1 8.96 -14.19 -9.83
C GLY A 1 9.13 -12.77 -10.32
N HIS A 2 8.06 -11.99 -10.39
CA HIS A 2 8.15 -10.56 -10.71
C HIS A 2 8.87 -9.83 -9.56
N ARG A 3 9.94 -9.09 -9.87
CA ARG A 3 10.68 -8.29 -8.89
C ARG A 3 10.09 -6.89 -8.84
N GLN A 4 9.63 -6.48 -7.67
CA GLN A 4 9.13 -5.14 -7.45
C GLN A 4 10.27 -4.12 -7.52
N SER A 5 9.96 -2.94 -8.02
CA SER A 5 10.89 -1.83 -8.15
C SER A 5 10.44 -0.66 -7.29
N ILE A 6 11.36 -0.14 -6.47
CA ILE A 6 11.12 1.11 -5.73
C ILE A 6 11.06 2.29 -6.72
N GLU A 7 11.74 2.21 -7.88
CA GLU A 7 11.61 3.21 -8.94
C GLU A 7 10.17 3.27 -9.52
N ALA A 8 9.42 2.17 -9.48
CA ALA A 8 8.00 2.16 -9.85
C ALA A 8 7.07 2.75 -8.77
N SER A 9 7.59 3.05 -7.58
CA SER A 9 6.81 3.54 -6.43
C SER A 9 6.82 5.06 -6.34
N VAL A 10 6.78 5.76 -7.48
CA VAL A 10 6.72 7.23 -7.52
C VAL A 10 5.30 7.71 -7.20
N ASN A 11 4.31 7.15 -7.88
CA ASN A 11 2.89 7.44 -7.69
C ASN A 11 2.04 6.18 -7.94
N TYR A 12 0.73 6.27 -7.70
CA TYR A 12 -0.20 5.15 -7.90
C TYR A 12 -0.23 4.62 -9.33
N THR A 13 -0.02 5.48 -10.34
CA THR A 13 0.00 5.09 -11.75
C THR A 13 1.23 4.26 -12.11
N THR A 14 2.43 4.73 -11.72
CA THR A 14 3.68 3.98 -11.95
C THR A 14 3.66 2.68 -11.17
N TRP A 15 3.06 2.70 -9.97
CA TRP A 15 2.88 1.51 -9.15
C TRP A 15 2.01 0.47 -9.85
N PHE A 16 0.84 0.87 -10.35
CA PHE A 16 -0.06 0.00 -11.11
C PHE A 16 0.62 -0.60 -12.35
N ASN A 17 1.35 0.23 -13.11
CA ASN A 17 1.98 -0.17 -14.37
C ASN A 17 3.04 -1.27 -14.19
N GLN A 18 3.67 -1.41 -13.02
CA GLN A 18 4.61 -2.51 -12.79
C GLN A 18 3.92 -3.89 -12.82
N PHE A 19 2.63 -3.94 -12.47
CA PHE A 19 1.83 -5.17 -12.43
C PHE A 19 0.96 -5.36 -13.67
N ASN A 20 0.57 -4.27 -14.34
CA ASN A 20 -0.17 -4.31 -15.58
C ASN A 20 0.72 -4.71 -16.77
N ARG A 21 1.02 -6.01 -16.87
CA ARG A 21 1.98 -6.56 -17.84
C ARG A 21 1.26 -7.26 -19.00
N SER A 22 1.81 -7.15 -20.21
CA SER A 22 1.21 -7.71 -21.43
C SER A 22 1.08 -9.23 -21.42
N ASP A 23 2.00 -9.94 -20.77
CA ASP A 23 1.99 -11.41 -20.63
C ASP A 23 0.73 -11.92 -19.91
N LEU A 24 0.12 -11.10 -19.04
CA LEU A 24 -1.12 -11.47 -18.35
C LEU A 24 -2.35 -11.44 -19.28
N TYR A 25 -2.30 -10.69 -20.38
CA TYR A 25 -3.41 -10.60 -21.33
C TYR A 25 -3.45 -11.77 -22.30
N GLU A 26 -2.32 -12.45 -22.52
CA GLU A 26 -2.25 -13.66 -23.33
C GLU A 26 -2.98 -14.84 -22.66
N LEU A 27 -3.21 -14.75 -21.34
CA LEU A 27 -3.99 -15.71 -20.55
C LEU A 27 -5.52 -15.55 -20.74
N ARG A 28 -5.99 -14.63 -21.62
CA ARG A 28 -7.40 -14.40 -21.92
C ARG A 28 -8.05 -15.49 -22.81
N SER A 29 -7.71 -16.76 -22.61
CA SER A 29 -8.54 -17.83 -23.15
C SER A 29 -9.89 -17.84 -22.42
N HIS A 30 -10.93 -18.47 -22.97
CA HIS A 30 -12.28 -18.53 -22.40
C HIS A 30 -12.39 -19.34 -21.09
N GLU A 31 -11.28 -19.55 -20.38
CA GLU A 31 -11.19 -20.37 -19.18
C GLU A 31 -11.08 -19.49 -17.92
N PRO A 32 -11.61 -19.95 -16.77
CA PRO A 32 -11.37 -19.28 -15.49
C PRO A 32 -9.88 -19.23 -15.17
N THR A 33 -9.33 -18.01 -15.10
CA THR A 33 -7.91 -17.78 -14.81
C THR A 33 -7.69 -17.38 -13.35
N LEU A 34 -6.71 -18.03 -12.70
CA LEU A 34 -6.19 -17.67 -11.39
C LEU A 34 -4.76 -17.13 -11.54
N ILE A 35 -4.52 -15.91 -11.06
CA ILE A 35 -3.21 -15.26 -11.06
C ILE A 35 -2.75 -15.10 -9.62
N VAL A 36 -1.55 -15.61 -9.31
CA VAL A 36 -0.96 -15.54 -7.96
C VAL A 36 0.31 -14.70 -8.00
N PHE A 37 0.30 -13.58 -7.30
CA PHE A 37 1.49 -12.76 -7.10
C PHE A 37 2.32 -13.29 -5.93
N GLY A 38 3.62 -12.99 -5.94
CA GLY A 38 4.56 -13.44 -4.91
C GLY A 38 4.27 -12.83 -3.53
N GLU A 39 4.88 -13.39 -2.50
CA GLU A 39 4.75 -12.90 -1.13
C GLU A 39 5.14 -11.42 -1.00
N LEU A 40 4.38 -10.67 -0.19
CA LEU A 40 4.60 -9.25 0.13
C LEU A 40 4.63 -8.30 -1.09
N THR A 41 3.77 -8.54 -2.08
CA THR A 41 3.59 -7.67 -3.25
C THR A 41 3.12 -6.25 -2.93
N GLY A 42 2.72 -5.93 -1.70
CA GLY A 42 2.40 -4.57 -1.29
C GLY A 42 3.58 -3.75 -0.77
N LEU A 43 4.72 -4.36 -0.41
CA LEU A 43 5.75 -3.68 0.41
C LEU A 43 6.28 -2.40 -0.23
N THR A 44 6.61 -2.41 -1.52
CA THR A 44 7.21 -1.22 -2.15
C THR A 44 6.21 -0.06 -2.30
N SER A 45 4.90 -0.28 -2.13
CA SER A 45 3.91 0.80 -2.12
C SER A 45 4.03 1.74 -0.92
N ALA A 46 4.67 1.29 0.18
CA ALA A 46 5.02 2.14 1.32
C ALA A 46 5.86 3.36 0.91
N PHE A 47 6.56 3.25 -0.21
CA PHE A 47 7.40 4.30 -0.74
C PHE A 47 6.65 5.22 -1.69
N ILE A 48 5.34 5.13 -1.92
CA ILE A 48 4.63 6.02 -2.85
C ILE A 48 4.61 7.48 -2.36
N GLY A 49 4.67 8.42 -3.31
CA GLY A 49 4.40 9.84 -3.09
C GLY A 49 5.50 10.60 -2.37
N THR A 50 5.17 11.81 -1.93
CA THR A 50 6.07 12.76 -1.25
C THR A 50 6.68 12.17 0.02
N ARG A 51 5.86 11.50 0.86
CA ARG A 51 6.37 10.90 2.12
C ARG A 51 7.37 9.79 1.88
N GLY A 52 7.17 8.97 0.84
CA GLY A 52 8.08 7.90 0.47
C GLY A 52 9.31 8.35 -0.31
N GLN A 53 9.22 9.49 -1.02
CA GLN A 53 10.29 10.00 -1.88
C GLN A 53 11.62 10.15 -1.15
N ILE A 54 11.58 10.66 0.08
CA ILE A 54 12.77 10.92 0.88
C ILE A 54 13.58 9.63 1.13
N ALA A 55 12.89 8.50 1.22
CA ALA A 55 13.52 7.21 1.40
C ALA A 55 13.95 6.58 0.08
N ARG A 56 13.22 6.84 -1.02
CA ARG A 56 13.61 6.40 -2.37
C ARG A 56 14.93 7.03 -2.83
N ILE A 57 15.14 8.31 -2.54
CA ILE A 57 16.35 9.04 -2.95
C ILE A 57 17.51 8.92 -1.95
N GLN A 58 17.28 8.28 -0.80
CA GLN A 58 18.31 8.13 0.22
C GLN A 58 19.41 7.18 -0.27
N VAL A 59 20.63 7.68 -0.28
CA VAL A 59 21.83 6.88 -0.52
C VAL A 59 22.38 6.42 0.83
N GLY A 60 22.87 5.18 0.92
CA GLY A 60 23.49 4.64 2.14
C GLY A 60 22.77 3.40 2.66
N THR A 61 22.51 3.36 3.97
CA THR A 61 21.97 2.17 4.64
C THR A 61 20.45 2.16 4.69
N VAL A 62 19.88 0.96 4.83
CA VAL A 62 18.44 0.75 5.06
C VAL A 62 17.98 1.48 6.32
N GLN A 63 18.82 1.56 7.36
CA GLN A 63 18.50 2.25 8.61
C GLN A 63 18.28 3.75 8.39
N ASN A 64 19.08 4.38 7.53
CA ASN A 64 18.90 5.80 7.22
C ASN A 64 17.60 6.04 6.44
N ALA A 65 17.28 5.19 5.47
CA ALA A 65 16.02 5.26 4.74
C ALA A 65 14.81 5.08 5.68
N LEU A 66 14.89 4.13 6.62
CA LEU A 66 13.85 3.91 7.62
C LEU A 66 13.68 5.10 8.57
N ALA A 67 14.77 5.69 9.06
CA ALA A 67 14.71 6.87 9.92
C ALA A 67 14.07 8.07 9.20
N LEU A 68 14.36 8.24 7.91
CA LEU A 68 13.71 9.25 7.08
C LEU A 68 12.22 8.96 6.92
N MET A 69 11.82 7.73 6.60
CA MET A 69 10.40 7.32 6.58
C MET A 69 9.70 7.63 7.91
N MET A 70 10.31 7.29 9.05
CA MET A 70 9.73 7.61 10.36
C MET A 70 9.52 9.11 10.54
N LYS A 71 10.45 9.94 10.05
CA LYS A 71 10.32 11.39 10.08
C LYS A 71 9.18 11.91 9.17
N SER A 72 8.97 11.34 7.98
CA SER A 72 7.86 11.77 7.11
C SER A 72 6.48 11.39 7.62
N TYR A 73 6.41 10.41 8.52
CA TYR A 73 5.19 9.94 9.17
C TYR A 73 5.09 10.32 10.66
N GLU A 74 5.89 11.28 11.13
CA GLU A 74 6.00 11.61 12.56
C GLU A 74 4.64 11.88 13.22
N LYS A 75 3.78 12.69 12.58
CA LYS A 75 2.45 13.03 13.12
C LYS A 75 1.56 11.79 13.30
N GLN A 76 1.56 10.90 12.31
CA GLN A 76 0.76 9.67 12.31
C GLN A 76 1.32 8.68 13.34
N ILE A 77 2.64 8.56 13.42
CA ILE A 77 3.34 7.73 14.41
C ILE A 77 2.99 8.18 15.82
N THR A 78 3.09 9.49 16.12
CA THR A 78 2.73 10.03 17.44
C THR A 78 1.27 9.73 17.77
N SER A 79 0.36 9.90 16.81
CA SER A 79 -1.05 9.56 17.02
C SER A 79 -1.25 8.09 17.39
N TYR A 80 -0.60 7.15 16.69
CA TYR A 80 -0.71 5.73 17.01
C TYR A 80 0.00 5.32 18.30
N LEU A 81 1.12 5.94 18.66
CA LEU A 81 1.76 5.72 19.95
C LEU A 81 0.88 6.18 21.11
N ASN A 82 0.16 7.29 20.94
CA ASN A 82 -0.82 7.77 21.94
C ASN A 82 -2.03 6.83 22.03
N LYS A 83 -2.52 6.34 20.88
CA LYS A 83 -3.67 5.41 20.82
C LYS A 83 -3.33 4.02 21.35
N TYR A 84 -2.09 3.55 21.13
CA TYR A 84 -1.64 2.21 21.51
C TYR A 84 -0.28 2.27 22.24
N PRO A 85 -0.24 2.62 23.53
CA PRO A 85 1.03 2.91 24.24
C PRO A 85 2.04 1.75 24.34
N THR A 86 1.61 0.51 24.06
CA THR A 86 2.46 -0.69 24.17
C THR A 86 3.15 -1.09 22.86
N ILE A 87 2.89 -0.40 21.73
CA ILE A 87 3.47 -0.78 20.44
C ILE A 87 4.85 -0.16 20.25
N SER A 88 5.69 -0.83 19.47
CA SER A 88 6.99 -0.27 19.07
C SER A 88 6.81 0.89 18.09
N ILE A 89 7.84 1.73 17.94
CA ILE A 89 7.86 2.78 16.91
C ILE A 89 7.76 2.22 15.49
N THR A 90 8.32 1.03 15.24
CA THR A 90 8.22 0.36 13.95
C THR A 90 6.77 -0.04 13.66
N ASN A 91 6.06 -0.62 14.63
CA ASN A 91 4.64 -0.94 14.47
C ASN A 91 3.82 0.32 14.25
N ALA A 92 4.12 1.42 14.96
CA ALA A 92 3.44 2.69 14.75
C ALA A 92 3.67 3.25 13.33
N LEU A 93 4.88 3.08 12.76
CA LEU A 93 5.15 3.40 11.36
C LEU A 93 4.33 2.51 10.42
N GLU A 94 4.31 1.20 10.64
CA GLU A 94 3.53 0.28 9.81
C GLU A 94 2.02 0.61 9.82
N LEU A 95 1.46 0.99 10.98
CA LEU A 95 0.09 1.51 11.07
C LEU A 95 -0.08 2.83 10.30
N SER A 96 0.93 3.70 10.32
CA SER A 96 0.92 4.99 9.61
C SER A 96 0.95 4.85 8.10
N LEU A 97 1.45 3.73 7.58
CA LEU A 97 1.50 3.41 6.15
C LEU A 97 0.16 2.88 5.59
N SER A 98 -0.85 2.69 6.45
CA SER A 98 -2.13 2.04 6.09
C SER A 98 -2.79 2.64 4.86
N ASP A 99 -2.90 3.97 4.78
CA ASP A 99 -3.61 4.61 3.66
C ASP A 99 -2.90 4.36 2.33
N VAL A 100 -1.63 4.74 2.25
CA VAL A 100 -0.85 4.64 1.01
C VAL A 100 -0.72 3.20 0.54
N MET A 101 -0.45 2.27 1.46
CA MET A 101 -0.26 0.87 1.13
C MET A 101 -1.58 0.21 0.71
N TRP A 102 -2.64 0.37 1.51
CA TRP A 102 -3.93 -0.24 1.19
C TRP A 102 -4.52 0.35 -0.10
N ARG A 103 -4.45 1.68 -0.29
CA ARG A 103 -4.94 2.34 -1.49
C ARG A 103 -4.24 1.82 -2.74
N ALA A 104 -2.91 1.81 -2.75
CA ALA A 104 -2.13 1.31 -3.88
C ALA A 104 -2.39 -0.17 -4.14
N PHE A 105 -2.40 -0.98 -3.09
CA PHE A 105 -2.58 -2.43 -3.16
C PHE A 105 -3.99 -2.80 -3.65
N ASN A 106 -5.02 -2.36 -2.92
CA ASN A 106 -6.42 -2.69 -3.20
C ASN A 106 -6.86 -2.20 -4.58
N GLN A 107 -6.54 -0.94 -4.93
CA GLN A 107 -6.92 -0.40 -6.25
C GLN A 107 -6.25 -1.17 -7.39
N THR A 108 -4.97 -1.53 -7.24
CA THR A 108 -4.23 -2.24 -8.29
C THR A 108 -4.81 -3.61 -8.54
N PHE A 109 -4.93 -4.45 -7.52
CA PHE A 109 -5.30 -5.84 -7.70
C PHE A 109 -6.80 -6.01 -7.98
N SER A 110 -7.67 -5.17 -7.41
CA SER A 110 -9.09 -5.11 -7.79
C SER A 110 -9.27 -4.69 -9.25
N SER A 111 -8.50 -3.71 -9.72
CA SER A 111 -8.57 -3.25 -11.12
C SER A 111 -8.00 -4.26 -12.10
N LEU A 112 -6.89 -4.94 -11.76
CA LEU A 112 -6.35 -6.01 -12.58
C LEU A 112 -7.31 -7.21 -12.66
N ALA A 113 -7.99 -7.56 -11.57
CA ALA A 113 -8.95 -8.65 -11.57
C ALA A 113 -10.10 -8.38 -12.55
N ARG A 114 -10.64 -7.16 -12.56
CA ARG A 114 -11.61 -6.68 -13.56
C ARG A 114 -11.06 -6.67 -14.98
N LEU A 115 -9.88 -6.07 -15.16
CA LEU A 115 -9.28 -5.86 -16.48
C LEU A 115 -8.90 -7.17 -17.16
N LEU A 116 -8.49 -8.17 -16.38
CA LEU A 116 -8.10 -9.49 -16.87
C LEU A 116 -9.24 -10.51 -16.81
N ASN A 117 -10.39 -10.14 -16.21
CA ASN A 117 -11.49 -11.06 -15.91
C ASN A 117 -10.99 -12.34 -15.21
N ALA A 118 -10.15 -12.16 -14.19
CA ALA A 118 -9.43 -13.24 -13.52
C ALA A 118 -9.57 -13.12 -12.00
N THR A 119 -9.42 -14.25 -11.30
CA THR A 119 -9.22 -14.23 -9.84
C THR A 119 -7.77 -13.90 -9.56
N ILE A 120 -7.51 -12.92 -8.70
CA ILE A 120 -6.16 -12.51 -8.31
C ILE A 120 -5.93 -12.78 -6.83
N ILE A 121 -4.80 -13.44 -6.53
CA ILE A 121 -4.28 -13.57 -5.17
C ILE A 121 -3.00 -12.75 -5.06
N SER A 122 -2.96 -11.86 -4.07
CA SER A 122 -1.80 -11.03 -3.78
C SER A 122 -1.68 -10.85 -2.26
N ALA A 123 -0.46 -10.65 -1.75
CA ALA A 123 -0.24 -10.53 -0.31
C ALA A 123 0.46 -9.22 0.06
N THR A 124 0.10 -8.66 1.20
CA THR A 124 0.82 -7.55 1.84
C THR A 124 0.77 -7.71 3.34
N PHE A 125 1.70 -7.08 4.05
CA PHE A 125 1.53 -6.86 5.48
C PHE A 125 0.68 -5.61 5.71
N GLY A 126 -0.05 -5.60 6.82
CA GLY A 126 -0.82 -4.45 7.26
C GLY A 126 -1.80 -4.84 8.37
N PRO A 127 -2.41 -3.84 9.02
CA PRO A 127 -3.51 -4.10 9.94
C PRO A 127 -4.78 -4.44 9.17
N ARG A 128 -5.82 -4.88 9.90
CA ARG A 128 -7.18 -4.84 9.35
C ARG A 128 -7.58 -3.38 9.14
N ILE A 129 -8.17 -3.06 8.00
CA ILE A 129 -8.44 -1.68 7.57
C ILE A 129 -9.94 -1.38 7.64
N PHE A 130 -10.29 -0.13 7.95
CA PHE A 130 -11.60 0.46 7.62
C PHE A 130 -11.41 1.76 6.84
N ARG A 131 -12.47 2.18 6.18
CA ARG A 131 -12.52 3.43 5.41
C ARG A 131 -13.17 4.52 6.24
N SER A 132 -12.46 5.63 6.44
CA SER A 132 -12.97 6.85 7.06
C SER A 132 -13.20 7.94 6.01
N THR A 133 -14.23 8.75 6.22
CA THR A 133 -14.52 9.97 5.46
C THR A 133 -14.52 11.20 6.38
N ASP A 134 -14.03 11.05 7.61
CA ASP A 134 -13.89 12.16 8.55
C ASP A 134 -12.82 13.15 8.03
N PRO A 135 -13.12 14.45 7.89
CA PRO A 135 -12.14 15.44 7.48
C PRO A 135 -10.87 15.46 8.35
N GLU A 136 -10.98 15.23 9.66
CA GLU A 136 -9.82 15.23 10.57
C GLU A 136 -8.92 14.01 10.30
N ASP A 137 -9.52 12.84 10.04
CA ASP A 137 -8.78 11.65 9.64
C ASP A 137 -8.07 11.85 8.30
N ILE A 138 -8.75 12.48 7.33
CA ILE A 138 -8.18 12.77 6.01
C ILE A 138 -7.02 13.75 6.14
N GLU A 139 -7.15 14.80 6.93
CA GLU A 139 -6.09 15.79 7.16
C GLU A 139 -4.85 15.15 7.80
N LEU A 140 -5.05 14.29 8.81
CA LEU A 140 -3.95 13.68 9.54
C LEU A 140 -3.29 12.53 8.75
N TYR A 141 -4.09 11.61 8.21
CA TYR A 141 -3.59 10.35 7.68
C TYR A 141 -3.55 10.30 6.15
N GLY A 142 -4.29 11.19 5.47
CA GLY A 142 -4.35 11.24 4.02
C GLY A 142 -2.99 11.42 3.36
N ASP A 143 -2.92 11.04 2.09
CA ASP A 143 -1.76 11.22 1.24
C ASP A 143 -1.70 12.71 0.81
N PRO A 144 -0.63 13.44 1.15
CA PRO A 144 -0.52 14.86 0.79
C PRO A 144 -0.56 15.08 -0.72
N ASP A 145 -0.20 14.09 -1.54
CA ASP A 145 -0.19 14.21 -3.00
C ASP A 145 -1.58 14.11 -3.61
N LEU A 146 -2.58 13.71 -2.82
CA LEU A 146 -3.98 13.65 -3.22
C LEU A 146 -4.78 14.88 -2.73
N TYR A 147 -4.20 15.75 -1.90
CA TYR A 147 -4.85 16.97 -1.44
C TYR A 147 -5.08 17.97 -2.59
N PRO A 148 -6.21 18.70 -2.63
CA PRO A 148 -7.37 18.64 -1.73
C PRO A 148 -8.45 17.64 -2.16
N ASN A 149 -8.16 16.76 -3.12
CA ASN A 149 -9.15 15.91 -3.76
C ASN A 149 -9.42 14.59 -3.02
N GLN A 150 -8.63 14.26 -2.00
CA GLN A 150 -8.84 13.07 -1.20
C GLN A 150 -10.10 13.21 -0.34
N THR A 151 -11.04 12.28 -0.50
CA THR A 151 -12.35 12.27 0.18
C THR A 151 -12.49 11.13 1.20
N GLU A 152 -11.51 10.23 1.25
CA GLU A 152 -11.51 9.07 2.15
C GLU A 152 -10.08 8.66 2.49
N VAL A 153 -9.91 8.03 3.65
CA VAL A 153 -8.64 7.49 4.12
C VAL A 153 -8.84 6.09 4.71
N TYR A 154 -7.83 5.24 4.55
CA TYR A 154 -7.85 3.86 5.03
C TYR A 154 -7.02 3.72 6.31
N LEU A 155 -7.69 3.34 7.41
CA LEU A 155 -7.12 3.36 8.75
C LEU A 155 -7.14 1.97 9.42
N PRO A 156 -6.21 1.69 10.35
CA PRO A 156 -6.23 0.47 11.16
C PRO A 156 -7.47 0.38 12.05
N LEU A 157 -8.17 -0.74 11.98
CA LEU A 157 -9.19 -1.16 12.95
C LEU A 157 -8.58 -1.56 14.30
N ALA A 158 -7.34 -2.07 14.29
CA ALA A 158 -6.65 -2.56 15.46
C ALA A 158 -5.13 -2.39 15.30
N LYS A 159 -4.35 -2.70 16.35
CA LYS A 159 -2.89 -2.50 16.37
C LYS A 159 -2.11 -3.66 15.78
N GLU A 160 -2.76 -4.81 15.62
CA GLU A 160 -2.17 -6.04 15.12
C GLU A 160 -1.94 -5.97 13.61
N ILE A 161 -0.77 -6.44 13.18
CA ILE A 161 -0.30 -6.37 11.80
C ILE A 161 -0.01 -7.80 11.35
N TYR A 162 -0.53 -8.17 10.19
CA TYR A 162 -0.45 -9.53 9.66
C TYR A 162 0.00 -9.49 8.21
N ASN A 163 0.84 -10.46 7.81
CA ASN A 163 1.01 -10.78 6.41
C ASN A 163 -0.26 -11.50 5.94
N THR A 164 -1.04 -10.84 5.08
CA THR A 164 -2.37 -11.27 4.67
C THR A 164 -2.41 -11.47 3.16
N ALA A 165 -2.88 -12.65 2.74
CA ALA A 165 -3.25 -12.89 1.35
C ALA A 165 -4.67 -12.38 1.10
N HIS A 166 -4.83 -11.58 0.06
CA HIS A 166 -6.09 -11.02 -0.39
C HIS A 166 -6.50 -11.68 -1.71
N VAL A 167 -7.79 -11.99 -1.82
CA VAL A 167 -8.39 -12.58 -3.03
C VAL A 167 -9.32 -11.56 -3.65
N TYR A 168 -9.08 -11.23 -4.92
CA TYR A 168 -9.91 -10.35 -5.73
C TYR A 168 -10.59 -11.19 -6.79
N ALA A 169 -11.93 -11.15 -6.81
CA ALA A 169 -12.72 -11.85 -7.81
C ALA A 169 -12.72 -11.06 -9.14
N PRO A 170 -13.14 -11.65 -10.27
CA PRO A 170 -13.16 -10.97 -11.57
C PRO A 170 -14.00 -9.67 -11.62
N ASN A 171 -14.90 -9.45 -10.68
CA ASN A 171 -15.66 -8.19 -10.54
C ASN A 171 -14.92 -7.11 -9.72
N GLY A 172 -13.76 -7.45 -9.16
CA GLY A 172 -12.88 -6.57 -8.41
C GLY A 172 -13.09 -6.60 -6.91
#